data_AF-A0A3C7VWE0-F1
#
_entry.id   AF-A0A3C7VWE0-F1
#
_cell.length_a   1.000
_cell.length_b   1.000
_cell.length_c   1.000
_cell.angle_alpha   90.00
_cell.angle_beta   90.00
_cell.angle_gamma   90.00
#
_symmetry.space_group_name_H-M   'P 1'
#
loop_
_entity.id
_entity.type
_entity.pdbx_description
1 polymer ?
#
loop_
_entity_poly.entity_id
_entity_poly.type
_entity_poly.pdbx_seq_one_letter_code
_entity_poly.pdbx_strand_id
1 'polypeptide(L)'
;MADAPPRRLWLHAGLHKTGSTYIQAMLAQEQERLAEAGVFFRRPEGLIEGNYPEAWALQQGDLEPLLAYARAGFGTGASRVVLSAEDLSSLLVRPGLGGELVQAVRRECNASVALAVYLRRPSAQFWSMVGQLAGHGYYDPFQLLAEALRDGFVRVAEPAPGDFFAPEWLYLLDHGRHLSRFRRRVPGARLRLFDFDSEAYPGAGLFAALGIDPAVPAAPPPGSRNAGVAAEALPAIMVEKLSDTLPDDPAAATVEAAAAARTAMPERVREAISAVIDARFAAGSRSLLEAAAN
;
A
#
# COMPACT_ATOMS: atom_id res chain seq x y z
N MET A 1 -27.53 18.79 -9.50
CA MET A 1 -26.53 17.78 -9.09
C MET A 1 -26.96 16.46 -9.68
N ALA A 2 -26.20 15.86 -10.60
CA ALA A 2 -26.54 14.53 -11.09
C ALA A 2 -26.42 13.54 -9.93
N ASP A 3 -27.43 12.69 -9.75
CA ASP A 3 -27.42 11.65 -8.72
C ASP A 3 -26.13 10.83 -8.82
N ALA A 4 -25.52 10.54 -7.67
CA ALA A 4 -24.34 9.68 -7.64
C ALA A 4 -24.72 8.31 -8.23
N PRO A 5 -23.87 7.71 -9.08
CA PRO A 5 -24.17 6.40 -9.65
C PRO A 5 -24.44 5.40 -8.52
N PRO A 6 -25.43 4.49 -8.69
CA PRO A 6 -25.85 3.56 -7.64
C PRO A 6 -24.75 2.55 -7.27
N ARG A 7 -23.74 2.41 -8.14
CA ARG A 7 -22.61 1.49 -7.99
C ARG A 7 -21.33 2.19 -7.54
N ARG A 8 -20.49 1.47 -6.80
CA ARG A 8 -19.19 1.98 -6.35
C ARG A 8 -18.07 0.94 -6.48
N LEU A 9 -17.01 1.32 -7.16
CA LEU A 9 -15.73 0.63 -7.14
C LEU A 9 -14.87 1.19 -6.00
N TRP A 10 -14.55 0.33 -5.05
CA TRP A 10 -13.62 0.59 -3.96
C TRP A 10 -12.24 0.09 -4.35
N LEU A 11 -11.30 1.01 -4.43
CA LEU A 11 -9.88 0.74 -4.62
C LEU A 11 -9.22 0.87 -3.24
N HIS A 12 -8.87 -0.24 -2.62
CA HIS A 12 -8.06 -0.22 -1.42
C HIS A 12 -6.59 -0.04 -1.80
N ALA A 13 -6.16 1.22 -1.78
CA ALA A 13 -4.78 1.65 -1.98
C ALA A 13 -4.10 1.83 -0.60
N GLY A 14 -4.14 0.77 0.21
CA GLY A 14 -3.46 0.74 1.51
C GLY A 14 -1.97 0.91 1.28
N LEU A 15 -1.44 2.09 1.61
CA LEU A 15 -0.04 2.45 1.37
C LEU A 15 0.88 1.33 1.87
N HIS A 16 2.03 1.13 1.21
CA HIS A 16 2.99 0.14 1.69
C HIS A 16 3.26 0.35 3.19
N LYS A 17 3.21 -0.76 3.93
CA LYS A 17 3.38 -0.81 5.40
C LYS A 17 2.22 -0.28 6.24
N THR A 18 1.00 -0.42 5.74
CA THR A 18 -0.26 -0.10 6.44
C THR A 18 -1.20 -1.31 6.61
N GLY A 19 -0.64 -2.53 6.61
CA GLY A 19 -1.42 -3.74 6.87
C GLY A 19 -2.21 -4.28 5.67
N SER A 20 -1.84 -3.92 4.43
CA SER A 20 -2.56 -4.32 3.22
C SER A 20 -2.72 -5.84 3.09
N THR A 21 -1.68 -6.63 3.41
CA THR A 21 -1.75 -8.10 3.45
C THR A 21 -2.81 -8.60 4.44
N TYR A 22 -2.87 -8.03 5.64
CA TYR A 22 -3.90 -8.37 6.63
C TYR A 22 -5.30 -8.08 6.08
N ILE A 23 -5.49 -6.91 5.47
CA ILE A 23 -6.78 -6.49 4.91
C ILE A 23 -7.20 -7.43 3.76
N GLN A 24 -6.26 -7.80 2.90
CA GLN A 24 -6.47 -8.73 1.79
C GLN A 24 -6.87 -10.13 2.28
N ALA A 25 -6.16 -10.67 3.28
CA ALA A 25 -6.51 -11.92 3.93
C ALA A 25 -7.95 -11.90 4.48
N MET A 26 -8.30 -10.82 5.17
CA MET A 26 -9.63 -10.62 5.73
C MET A 26 -10.70 -10.53 4.64
N LEU A 27 -10.47 -9.76 3.57
CA LEU A 27 -11.40 -9.68 2.44
C LEU A 27 -11.61 -11.04 1.80
N ALA A 28 -10.56 -11.86 1.70
CA ALA A 28 -10.65 -13.21 1.16
C ALA A 28 -11.43 -14.16 2.08
N GLN A 29 -11.26 -14.04 3.39
CA GLN A 29 -11.95 -14.85 4.39
C GLN A 29 -13.44 -14.50 4.52
N GLU A 30 -13.78 -13.23 4.35
CA GLU A 30 -15.14 -12.70 4.56
C GLU A 30 -15.96 -12.63 3.26
N GLN A 31 -15.58 -13.38 2.21
CA GLN A 31 -16.23 -13.31 0.89
C GLN A 31 -17.74 -13.56 0.93
N GLU A 32 -18.21 -14.52 1.74
CA GLU A 32 -19.64 -14.83 1.86
C GLU A 32 -20.40 -13.65 2.48
N ARG A 33 -19.91 -13.09 3.58
CA ARG A 33 -20.50 -11.92 4.24
C ARG A 33 -20.44 -10.67 3.38
N LEU A 34 -19.37 -10.50 2.59
CA LEU A 34 -19.27 -9.45 1.58
C LEU A 34 -20.36 -9.62 0.51
N ALA A 35 -20.54 -10.83 -0.01
CA ALA A 35 -21.56 -11.11 -1.02
C ALA A 35 -22.98 -10.84 -0.50
N GLU A 36 -23.31 -11.26 0.73
CA GLU A 36 -24.58 -10.96 1.41
C GLU A 36 -24.81 -9.45 1.57
N ALA A 37 -23.75 -8.69 1.82
CA ALA A 37 -23.77 -7.22 1.87
C ALA A 37 -23.81 -6.56 0.47
N GLY A 38 -23.91 -7.33 -0.62
CA GLY A 38 -23.89 -6.81 -1.99
C GLY A 38 -22.53 -6.23 -2.40
N VAL A 39 -21.45 -6.76 -1.82
CA VAL A 39 -20.06 -6.43 -2.11
C VAL A 39 -19.40 -7.60 -2.82
N PHE A 40 -18.88 -7.34 -4.03
CA PHE A 40 -18.07 -8.29 -4.75
C PHE A 40 -16.59 -8.09 -4.39
N PHE A 41 -15.96 -9.16 -3.92
CA PHE A 41 -14.51 -9.31 -3.84
C PHE A 41 -14.16 -10.72 -4.28
N ARG A 42 -13.19 -10.83 -5.18
CA ARG A 42 -12.63 -12.10 -5.65
C ARG A 42 -11.12 -12.07 -5.46
N ARG A 43 -10.62 -13.08 -4.74
CA ARG A 43 -9.19 -13.38 -4.62
C ARG A 43 -8.65 -13.91 -5.96
N PRO A 44 -7.51 -13.40 -6.47
CA PRO A 44 -6.85 -14.00 -7.62
C PRO A 44 -6.34 -15.42 -7.32
N GLU A 45 -6.37 -16.30 -8.32
CA GLU A 45 -5.79 -17.65 -8.20
C GLU A 45 -4.26 -17.56 -8.16
N GLY A 46 -3.60 -18.41 -7.35
CA GLY A 46 -2.17 -18.69 -7.52
C GLY A 46 -1.17 -17.79 -6.77
N LEU A 47 -1.36 -17.58 -5.46
CA LEU A 47 -0.33 -17.26 -4.43
C LEU A 47 -0.36 -15.87 -3.78
N ILE A 48 -1.19 -14.92 -4.19
CA ILE A 48 -1.25 -13.60 -3.52
C ILE A 48 -2.68 -13.21 -3.13
N GLU A 49 -2.85 -12.71 -1.90
CA GLU A 49 -4.17 -12.38 -1.32
C GLU A 49 -4.79 -11.09 -1.90
N GLY A 50 -4.01 -10.27 -2.60
CA GLY A 50 -4.44 -9.02 -3.23
C GLY A 50 -4.58 -9.08 -4.76
N ASN A 51 -5.22 -8.07 -5.33
CA ASN A 51 -5.45 -7.88 -6.77
C ASN A 51 -4.24 -7.23 -7.47
N TYR A 52 -3.06 -7.84 -7.28
CA TYR A 52 -1.79 -7.32 -7.78
C TYR A 52 -1.71 -7.28 -9.32
N PRO A 53 -2.15 -8.32 -10.07
CA PRO A 53 -2.11 -8.25 -11.53
C PRO A 53 -2.87 -7.05 -12.09
N GLU A 54 -4.05 -6.75 -11.56
CA GLU A 54 -4.83 -5.57 -11.96
C GLU A 54 -4.14 -4.26 -11.57
N ALA A 55 -3.51 -4.19 -10.40
CA ALA A 55 -2.77 -3.01 -9.96
C ALA A 55 -1.48 -2.78 -10.77
N TRP A 56 -0.78 -3.84 -11.16
CA TRP A 56 0.45 -3.76 -11.96
C TRP A 56 0.19 -3.40 -13.41
N ALA A 57 -0.89 -3.91 -13.99
CA ALA A 57 -1.36 -3.45 -15.30
C ALA A 57 -1.67 -1.95 -15.27
N LEU A 58 -2.39 -1.51 -14.24
CA LEU A 58 -2.70 -0.10 -14.02
C LEU A 58 -1.43 0.77 -13.88
N GLN A 59 -0.43 0.31 -13.11
CA GLN A 59 0.87 0.99 -13.02
C GLN A 59 1.59 1.11 -14.37
N GLN A 60 1.30 0.24 -15.33
CA GLN A 60 1.84 0.33 -16.69
C GLN A 60 0.97 1.16 -17.64
N GLY A 61 -0.16 1.68 -17.15
CA GLY A 61 -1.12 2.47 -17.92
C GLY A 61 -2.23 1.63 -18.56
N ASP A 62 -2.28 0.33 -18.32
CA ASP A 62 -3.35 -0.53 -18.81
C ASP A 62 -4.49 -0.60 -17.79
N LEU A 63 -5.61 0.04 -18.13
CA LEU A 63 -6.82 0.06 -17.30
C LEU A 63 -7.64 -1.23 -17.42
N GLU A 64 -7.47 -1.99 -18.49
CA GLU A 64 -8.43 -3.00 -18.91
C GLU A 64 -8.57 -4.17 -17.92
N PRO A 65 -7.49 -4.72 -17.32
CA PRO A 65 -7.63 -5.78 -16.31
C PRO A 65 -8.50 -5.36 -15.12
N LEU A 66 -8.31 -4.12 -14.64
CA LEU A 66 -9.11 -3.56 -13.56
C LEU A 66 -10.56 -3.34 -13.99
N LEU A 67 -10.80 -2.80 -15.20
CA LEU A 67 -12.15 -2.58 -15.71
C LEU A 67 -12.89 -3.91 -15.94
N ALA A 68 -12.20 -4.94 -16.44
CA ALA A 68 -12.74 -6.29 -16.59
C ALA A 68 -13.15 -6.88 -15.23
N TYR A 69 -12.31 -6.72 -14.21
CA TYR A 69 -12.64 -7.09 -12.84
C TYR A 69 -13.90 -6.36 -12.33
N ALA A 70 -13.97 -5.04 -12.53
CA ALA A 70 -15.12 -4.24 -12.11
C ALA A 70 -16.41 -4.65 -12.84
N ARG A 71 -16.36 -4.86 -14.16
CA ARG A 71 -17.51 -5.31 -14.96
C ARG A 71 -17.99 -6.69 -14.52
N ALA A 72 -17.08 -7.63 -14.29
CA ALA A 72 -17.42 -8.95 -13.77
C ALA A 72 -18.10 -8.85 -12.41
N GLY A 73 -17.54 -8.06 -11.50
CA GLY A 73 -18.10 -7.87 -10.16
C GLY A 73 -19.48 -7.25 -10.17
N PHE A 74 -19.69 -6.15 -10.90
CA PHE A 74 -21.02 -5.54 -11.03
C PHE A 74 -22.01 -6.41 -11.82
N GLY A 75 -21.53 -7.29 -12.70
CA GLY A 75 -22.33 -8.27 -13.43
C GLY A 75 -23.00 -9.32 -12.52
N THR A 76 -22.47 -9.53 -11.31
CA THR A 76 -23.10 -10.40 -10.29
C THR A 76 -24.33 -9.78 -9.61
N GLY A 77 -24.63 -8.50 -9.89
CA GLY A 77 -25.66 -7.74 -9.19
C GLY A 77 -25.15 -6.98 -7.96
N ALA A 78 -23.87 -7.11 -7.61
CA ALA A 78 -23.26 -6.36 -6.53
C ALA A 78 -23.39 -4.84 -6.75
N SER A 79 -23.67 -4.11 -5.66
CA SER A 79 -23.68 -2.63 -5.67
C SER A 79 -22.27 -2.05 -5.46
N ARG A 80 -21.38 -2.85 -4.88
CA ARG A 80 -20.01 -2.48 -4.54
C ARG A 80 -19.05 -3.53 -5.06
N VAL A 81 -17.94 -3.10 -5.65
CA VAL A 81 -16.81 -3.97 -6.03
C VAL A 81 -15.59 -3.48 -5.28
N VAL A 82 -14.81 -4.39 -4.69
CA VAL A 82 -13.57 -4.06 -4.00
C VAL A 82 -12.40 -4.66 -4.77
N LEU A 83 -11.38 -3.84 -5.01
CA LEU A 83 -10.07 -4.26 -5.50
C LEU A 83 -9.02 -3.79 -4.49
N SER A 84 -8.17 -4.70 -4.05
CA SER A 84 -7.24 -4.45 -2.94
C SER A 84 -5.80 -4.78 -3.32
N ALA A 85 -4.96 -3.75 -3.41
CA ALA A 85 -3.52 -3.86 -3.61
C ALA A 85 -2.85 -2.53 -3.21
N GLU A 86 -1.79 -2.59 -2.42
CA GLU A 86 -1.00 -1.41 -2.03
C GLU A 86 -0.41 -0.67 -3.23
N ASP A 87 -0.13 -1.38 -4.31
CA ASP A 87 0.37 -0.89 -5.60
C ASP A 87 -0.57 0.12 -6.28
N LEU A 88 -1.86 0.14 -5.91
CA LEU A 88 -2.82 1.17 -6.34
C LEU A 88 -2.49 2.56 -5.78
N SER A 89 -1.61 2.65 -4.78
CA SER A 89 -1.09 3.92 -4.25
C SER A 89 -0.35 4.75 -5.32
N SER A 90 0.11 4.13 -6.41
CA SER A 90 0.64 4.80 -7.60
C SER A 90 -0.31 5.87 -8.18
N LEU A 91 -1.63 5.68 -8.05
CA LEU A 91 -2.64 6.67 -8.46
C LEU A 91 -2.47 8.02 -7.74
N LEU A 92 -1.97 8.01 -6.51
CA LEU A 92 -1.79 9.22 -5.69
C LEU A 92 -0.69 10.13 -6.22
N VAL A 93 0.32 9.56 -6.87
CA VAL A 93 1.42 10.32 -7.50
C VAL A 93 1.22 10.52 -9.00
N ARG A 94 0.24 9.81 -9.59
CA ARG A 94 -0.14 9.88 -11.02
C ARG A 94 -1.61 10.29 -11.20
N PRO A 95 -1.99 11.53 -10.87
CA PRO A 95 -3.39 11.95 -10.93
C PRO A 95 -4.00 11.94 -12.34
N GLY A 96 -3.19 11.99 -13.41
CA GLY A 96 -3.68 11.82 -14.79
C GLY A 96 -4.33 10.45 -14.98
N LEU A 97 -3.60 9.39 -14.62
CA LEU A 97 -4.08 8.01 -14.64
C LEU A 97 -5.32 7.83 -13.74
N GLY A 98 -5.35 8.46 -12.56
CA GLY A 98 -6.52 8.46 -11.69
C GLY A 98 -7.75 9.09 -12.34
N GLY A 99 -7.56 10.18 -13.09
CA GLY A 99 -8.63 10.83 -13.87
C GLY A 99 -9.18 9.94 -14.98
N GLU A 100 -8.28 9.32 -15.75
CA GLU A 100 -8.63 8.38 -16.82
C GLU A 100 -9.42 7.18 -16.28
N LEU A 101 -8.94 6.58 -15.18
CA LEU A 101 -9.61 5.48 -14.51
C LEU A 101 -11.04 5.84 -14.07
N VAL A 102 -11.21 7.01 -13.43
CA VAL A 102 -12.54 7.49 -13.01
C VAL A 102 -13.49 7.64 -14.19
N GLN A 103 -13.01 8.19 -15.30
CA GLN A 103 -13.82 8.36 -16.51
C GLN A 103 -14.21 7.01 -17.12
N ALA A 104 -13.26 6.07 -17.21
CA ALA A 104 -13.49 4.73 -17.74
C ALA A 104 -14.50 3.94 -16.88
N VAL A 105 -14.32 3.92 -15.55
CA VAL A 105 -15.24 3.25 -14.62
C VAL A 105 -16.64 3.84 -14.71
N ARG A 106 -16.77 5.16 -14.81
CA ARG A 106 -18.08 5.81 -14.98
C ARG A 106 -18.74 5.39 -16.30
N ARG A 107 -18.00 5.43 -17.40
CA ARG A 107 -18.50 5.12 -18.74
C ARG A 107 -18.92 3.67 -18.89
N GLU A 108 -18.11 2.74 -18.37
CA GLU A 108 -18.24 1.31 -18.67
C GLU A 108 -18.99 0.52 -17.59
N CYS A 109 -18.93 0.98 -16.34
CA CYS A 109 -19.56 0.29 -15.22
C CYS A 109 -20.76 1.05 -14.64
N ASN A 110 -21.00 2.30 -15.08
CA ASN A 110 -21.93 3.23 -14.45
C ASN A 110 -21.72 3.31 -12.92
N ALA A 111 -20.46 3.45 -12.51
CA ALA A 111 -20.04 3.41 -11.11
C ALA A 111 -19.19 4.62 -10.71
N SER A 112 -19.18 4.93 -9.42
CA SER A 112 -18.25 5.88 -8.79
C SER A 112 -17.00 5.18 -8.31
N VAL A 113 -15.88 5.91 -8.19
CA VAL A 113 -14.64 5.40 -7.60
C VAL A 113 -14.48 5.95 -6.18
N ALA A 114 -14.17 5.08 -5.23
CA ALA A 114 -13.70 5.44 -3.90
C ALA A 114 -12.32 4.82 -3.66
N LEU A 115 -11.35 5.63 -3.26
CA LEU A 115 -10.01 5.20 -2.91
C LEU A 115 -9.88 5.14 -1.39
N ALA A 116 -9.78 3.93 -0.83
CA ALA A 116 -9.54 3.68 0.58
C ALA A 116 -8.03 3.72 0.84
N VAL A 117 -7.58 4.65 1.69
CA VAL A 117 -6.17 4.90 2.00
C VAL A 117 -5.98 4.88 3.50
N TYR A 118 -5.04 4.06 3.96
CA TYR A 118 -4.64 4.01 5.37
C TYR A 118 -3.43 4.91 5.59
N LEU A 119 -3.53 5.80 6.56
CA LEU A 119 -2.45 6.68 6.97
C LEU A 119 -1.85 6.14 8.25
N ARG A 120 -0.51 6.06 8.27
CA ARG A 120 0.28 5.65 9.42
C ARG A 120 1.22 6.79 9.80
N ARG A 121 1.66 6.85 11.06
CA ARG A 121 2.72 7.75 11.48
C ARG A 121 3.92 7.66 10.52
N PRO A 122 4.32 8.76 9.86
CA PRO A 122 5.32 8.71 8.78
C PRO A 122 6.67 8.11 9.20
N SER A 123 7.19 8.42 10.40
CA SER A 123 8.44 7.80 10.88
C SER A 123 8.32 6.29 11.10
N ALA A 124 7.20 5.81 11.62
CA ALA A 124 6.94 4.38 11.81
C ALA A 124 6.84 3.64 10.47
N GLN A 125 6.18 4.25 9.49
CA GLN A 125 6.11 3.73 8.12
C GLN A 125 7.49 3.71 7.46
N PHE A 126 8.28 4.79 7.59
CA PHE A 126 9.64 4.87 7.06
C PHE A 126 10.53 3.74 7.59
N TRP A 127 10.55 3.49 8.89
CA TRP A 127 11.36 2.40 9.44
C TRP A 127 10.83 1.02 9.05
N SER A 128 9.51 0.87 8.90
CA SER A 128 8.94 -0.38 8.37
C SER A 128 9.33 -0.61 6.91
N MET A 129 9.42 0.45 6.10
CA MET A 129 9.96 0.40 4.74
C MET A 129 11.44 0.03 4.75
N VAL A 130 12.27 0.73 5.52
CA VAL A 130 13.71 0.44 5.63
C VAL A 130 13.94 -1.03 5.97
N GLY A 131 13.22 -1.57 6.96
CA GLY A 131 13.33 -2.99 7.33
C GLY A 131 12.93 -3.95 6.21
N GLN A 132 11.92 -3.61 5.39
CA GLN A 132 11.57 -4.42 4.21
C GLN A 132 12.66 -4.34 3.14
N LEU A 133 13.04 -3.13 2.76
CA LEU A 133 14.02 -2.90 1.70
C LEU A 133 15.36 -3.54 2.04
N ALA A 134 15.76 -3.51 3.31
CA ALA A 134 16.94 -4.19 3.82
C ALA A 134 16.90 -5.70 3.50
N GLY A 135 15.75 -6.35 3.72
CA GLY A 135 15.52 -7.74 3.36
C GLY A 135 15.51 -7.99 1.83
N HIS A 136 15.40 -6.94 1.01
CA HIS A 136 15.52 -7.00 -0.45
C HIS A 136 16.92 -6.63 -0.97
N GLY A 137 17.91 -6.39 -0.09
CA GLY A 137 19.25 -5.95 -0.48
C GLY A 137 19.36 -4.44 -0.75
N TYR A 138 18.26 -3.69 -0.56
CA TYR A 138 18.21 -2.24 -0.66
C TYR A 138 18.45 -1.63 0.71
N TYR A 139 19.63 -1.05 0.95
CA TYR A 139 19.91 -0.46 2.25
C TYR A 139 20.84 0.75 2.21
N ASP A 140 20.22 1.93 2.24
CA ASP A 140 20.84 3.18 2.69
C ASP A 140 19.76 4.10 3.28
N PRO A 141 19.58 4.11 4.62
CA PRO A 141 18.59 4.94 5.28
C PRO A 141 18.74 6.45 5.00
N PHE A 142 19.95 6.94 4.73
CA PHE A 142 20.17 8.37 4.45
C PHE A 142 19.77 8.71 3.02
N GLN A 143 20.06 7.85 2.05
CA GLN A 143 19.55 8.01 0.69
C GLN A 143 18.01 7.98 0.67
N LEU A 144 17.42 6.97 1.33
CA LEU A 144 15.96 6.84 1.44
C LEU A 144 15.33 8.04 2.12
N LEU A 145 15.97 8.60 3.16
CA LEU A 145 15.55 9.83 3.81
C LEU A 145 15.62 11.03 2.84
N ALA A 146 16.72 11.18 2.10
CA ALA A 146 16.88 12.27 1.16
C ALA A 146 15.82 12.24 0.04
N GLU A 147 15.50 11.06 -0.48
CA GLU A 147 14.41 10.84 -1.43
C GLU A 147 13.04 11.19 -0.82
N ALA A 148 12.75 10.65 0.38
CA ALA A 148 11.52 10.95 1.10
C ALA A 148 11.33 12.46 1.32
N LEU A 149 12.39 13.18 1.74
CA LEU A 149 12.35 14.63 1.98
C LEU A 149 12.14 15.45 0.70
N ARG A 150 12.70 14.99 -0.43
CA ARG A 150 12.59 15.66 -1.74
C ARG A 150 11.20 15.47 -2.35
N ASP A 151 10.76 14.22 -2.44
CA ASP A 151 9.62 13.83 -3.27
C ASP A 151 8.36 13.56 -2.43
N GLY A 152 8.50 13.35 -1.13
CA GLY A 152 7.43 12.95 -0.22
C GLY A 152 7.09 11.46 -0.31
N PHE A 153 7.88 10.69 -1.05
CA PHE A 153 7.79 9.24 -1.15
C PHE A 153 9.16 8.66 -1.51
N VAL A 154 9.32 7.36 -1.31
CA VAL A 154 10.41 6.55 -1.89
C VAL A 154 9.83 5.65 -2.97
N ARG A 155 10.49 5.58 -4.11
CA ARG A 155 10.10 4.70 -5.22
C ARG A 155 11.22 3.71 -5.51
N VAL A 156 10.88 2.42 -5.49
CA VAL A 156 11.77 1.34 -5.92
C VAL A 156 11.22 0.79 -7.22
N ALA A 157 11.92 1.06 -8.33
CA ALA A 157 11.60 0.44 -9.61
C ALA A 157 12.08 -1.01 -9.58
N GLU A 158 11.27 -1.92 -10.14
CA GLU A 158 11.67 -3.32 -10.31
C GLU A 158 12.18 -4.00 -9.01
N PRO A 159 11.41 -3.95 -7.92
CA PRO A 159 11.85 -4.38 -6.59
C PRO A 159 12.21 -5.88 -6.48
N ALA A 160 11.75 -6.70 -7.42
CA ALA A 160 12.07 -8.12 -7.52
C ALA A 160 12.22 -8.53 -9.00
N PRO A 161 13.45 -8.45 -9.56
CA PRO A 161 13.72 -8.91 -10.93
C PRO A 161 13.45 -10.42 -11.07
N GLY A 162 12.41 -10.81 -11.81
CA GLY A 162 12.09 -12.22 -12.10
C GLY A 162 10.60 -12.56 -12.11
N ASP A 163 10.23 -13.76 -11.65
CA ASP A 163 8.94 -14.42 -11.91
C ASP A 163 7.68 -13.81 -11.25
N PHE A 164 7.73 -12.60 -10.68
CA PHE A 164 6.58 -11.94 -10.06
C PHE A 164 6.78 -10.41 -10.01
N PHE A 165 6.43 -9.71 -11.09
CA PHE A 165 6.91 -8.34 -11.29
C PHE A 165 5.88 -7.26 -10.91
N ALA A 166 6.04 -6.69 -9.72
CA ALA A 166 5.56 -5.34 -9.45
C ALA A 166 6.41 -4.34 -10.27
N PRO A 167 5.83 -3.50 -11.15
CA PRO A 167 6.60 -2.49 -11.89
C PRO A 167 7.35 -1.52 -10.96
N GLU A 168 6.70 -1.15 -9.86
CA GLU A 168 7.33 -0.33 -8.81
C GLU A 168 6.70 -0.59 -7.44
N TRP A 169 7.49 -0.37 -6.39
CA TRP A 169 6.97 -0.10 -5.04
C TRP A 169 7.02 1.38 -4.73
N LEU A 170 5.96 1.88 -4.11
CA LEU A 170 5.81 3.28 -3.74
C LEU A 170 5.51 3.43 -2.24
N TYR A 171 6.47 3.96 -1.50
CA TYR A 171 6.32 4.25 -0.07
C TYR A 171 6.02 5.73 0.12
N LEU A 172 4.73 6.07 0.17
CA LEU A 172 4.26 7.43 0.37
C LEU A 172 4.38 7.86 1.83
N LEU A 173 5.02 8.99 2.11
CA LEU A 173 5.24 9.54 3.46
C LEU A 173 4.61 10.93 3.64
N ASP A 174 4.65 11.76 2.60
CA ASP A 174 3.99 13.07 2.57
C ASP A 174 2.52 12.93 2.14
N HIS A 175 1.72 12.33 3.02
CA HIS A 175 0.29 12.12 2.81
C HIS A 175 -0.43 13.45 2.49
N GLY A 176 -0.10 14.50 3.25
CA GLY A 176 -0.67 15.83 3.13
C GLY A 176 -0.58 16.38 1.70
N ARG A 177 0.62 16.41 1.14
CA ARG A 177 0.88 16.90 -0.22
C ARG A 177 0.16 16.09 -1.28
N HIS A 178 0.32 14.76 -1.26
CA HIS A 178 -0.09 13.91 -2.37
C HIS A 178 -1.59 13.63 -2.37
N LEU A 179 -2.22 13.39 -1.21
CA LEU A 179 -3.68 13.21 -1.13
C LEU A 179 -4.43 14.51 -1.43
N SER A 180 -3.94 15.66 -0.96
CA SER A 180 -4.54 16.95 -1.29
C SER A 180 -4.43 17.26 -2.79
N ARG A 181 -3.30 16.92 -3.41
CA ARG A 181 -3.10 17.04 -4.86
C ARG A 181 -4.03 16.11 -5.64
N PHE A 182 -4.15 14.85 -5.21
CA PHE A 182 -5.04 13.87 -5.82
C PHE A 182 -6.50 14.35 -5.75
N ARG A 183 -6.99 14.73 -4.56
CA ARG A 183 -8.34 15.26 -4.36
C ARG A 183 -8.67 16.43 -5.30
N ARG A 184 -7.72 17.34 -5.51
CA ARG A 184 -7.89 18.49 -6.41
C ARG A 184 -7.90 18.10 -7.89
N ARG A 185 -7.08 17.13 -8.29
CA ARG A 185 -6.88 16.77 -9.70
C ARG A 185 -7.80 15.64 -10.18
N VAL A 186 -8.38 14.88 -9.26
CA VAL A 186 -9.25 13.73 -9.55
C VAL A 186 -10.58 13.88 -8.79
N PRO A 187 -11.38 14.94 -9.05
CA PRO A 187 -12.57 15.26 -8.24
C PRO A 187 -13.68 14.19 -8.35
N GLY A 188 -13.64 13.31 -9.34
CA GLY A 188 -14.60 12.21 -9.48
C GLY A 188 -14.26 10.96 -8.65
N ALA A 189 -13.08 10.90 -8.01
CA ALA A 189 -12.75 9.87 -7.04
C ALA A 189 -12.95 10.40 -5.61
N ARG A 190 -13.66 9.63 -4.77
CA ARG A 190 -13.79 9.93 -3.35
C ARG A 190 -12.61 9.35 -2.58
N LEU A 191 -11.88 10.17 -1.83
CA LEU A 191 -10.89 9.67 -0.87
C LEU A 191 -11.60 9.25 0.42
N ARG A 192 -11.28 8.05 0.91
CA ARG A 192 -11.70 7.53 2.22
C ARG A 192 -10.43 7.25 3.00
N LEU A 193 -10.20 8.02 4.05
CA LEU A 193 -8.98 7.98 4.83
C LEU A 193 -9.24 7.26 6.15
N PHE A 194 -8.29 6.41 6.53
CA PHE A 194 -8.34 5.62 7.75
C PHE A 194 -7.05 5.81 8.52
N ASP A 195 -7.14 5.89 9.84
CA ASP A 195 -5.97 6.03 10.73
C ASP A 195 -5.54 4.64 11.19
N PHE A 196 -4.47 4.13 10.57
CA PHE A 196 -3.91 2.81 10.84
C PHE A 196 -3.52 2.62 12.31
N ASP A 197 -3.04 3.69 12.97
CA ASP A 197 -2.53 3.59 14.34
C ASP A 197 -3.66 3.60 15.38
N SER A 198 -4.89 3.98 15.00
CA SER A 198 -6.05 4.09 15.89
C SER A 198 -7.11 3.00 15.70
N GLU A 199 -7.07 2.26 14.59
CA GLU A 199 -8.07 1.21 14.33
C GLU A 199 -7.91 0.02 15.28
N ALA A 200 -9.03 -0.63 15.61
CA ALA A 200 -9.04 -1.87 16.39
C ALA A 200 -8.18 -2.97 15.75
N TYR A 201 -8.14 -2.99 14.43
CA TYR A 201 -7.24 -3.81 13.60
C TYR A 201 -7.14 -3.19 12.20
N PRO A 202 -6.07 -3.48 11.42
CA PRO A 202 -5.95 -2.97 10.05
C PRO A 202 -7.14 -3.41 9.19
N GLY A 203 -7.96 -2.46 8.73
CA GLY A 203 -9.11 -2.77 7.88
C GLY A 203 -10.45 -2.40 8.49
N ALA A 204 -10.53 -2.15 9.79
CA ALA A 204 -11.80 -2.01 10.52
C ALA A 204 -12.72 -0.96 9.88
N GLY A 205 -12.17 0.20 9.53
CA GLY A 205 -12.92 1.28 8.87
C GLY A 205 -13.37 0.94 7.45
N LEU A 206 -12.58 0.16 6.68
CA LEU A 206 -13.00 -0.33 5.37
C LEU A 206 -14.17 -1.30 5.49
N PHE A 207 -14.11 -2.29 6.40
CA PHE A 207 -15.21 -3.23 6.62
C PHE A 207 -16.50 -2.50 7.02
N ALA A 208 -16.41 -1.54 7.95
CA ALA A 208 -17.54 -0.69 8.31
C ALA A 208 -18.08 0.11 7.10
N ALA A 209 -17.21 0.67 6.26
CA ALA A 209 -17.61 1.38 5.04
C ALA A 209 -18.22 0.47 3.96
N LEU A 210 -17.91 -0.83 4.00
CA LEU A 210 -18.52 -1.88 3.20
C LEU A 210 -19.81 -2.44 3.84
N GLY A 211 -20.23 -1.92 5.00
CA GLY A 211 -21.46 -2.33 5.68
C GLY A 211 -21.33 -3.69 6.38
N ILE A 212 -20.10 -4.11 6.68
CA ILE A 212 -19.82 -5.28 7.51
C ILE A 212 -19.49 -4.81 8.92
N ASP A 213 -20.08 -5.45 9.92
CA ASP A 213 -19.80 -5.16 11.32
C ASP A 213 -18.31 -5.40 11.63
N PRO A 214 -17.55 -4.35 12.01
CA PRO A 214 -16.13 -4.46 12.31
C PRO A 214 -15.86 -5.18 13.64
N ALA A 215 -16.86 -5.42 14.49
CA ALA A 215 -16.67 -6.17 15.74
C ALA A 215 -16.47 -7.68 15.52
N VAL A 216 -16.70 -8.15 14.29
CA VAL A 216 -16.72 -9.58 13.96
C VAL A 216 -15.83 -9.86 12.75
N PRO A 217 -14.50 -9.90 12.91
CA PRO A 217 -13.71 -10.75 12.06
C PRO A 217 -13.14 -11.89 12.90
N ALA A 218 -13.23 -13.12 12.37
CA ALA A 218 -12.32 -14.15 12.82
C ALA A 218 -10.89 -13.62 12.57
N ALA A 219 -10.01 -13.73 13.58
CA ALA A 219 -8.62 -13.28 13.42
C ALA A 219 -8.04 -13.92 12.14
N PRO A 220 -7.32 -13.15 11.29
CA PRO A 220 -6.79 -13.72 10.07
C PRO A 220 -5.77 -14.80 10.41
N PRO A 221 -5.47 -15.70 9.46
CA PRO A 221 -4.53 -16.78 9.65
C PRO A 221 -3.20 -16.31 10.26
N PRO A 222 -2.56 -17.13 11.13
CA PRO A 222 -1.19 -16.87 11.55
C PRO A 222 -0.29 -16.65 10.32
N GLY A 223 0.46 -15.54 10.30
CA GLY A 223 1.31 -15.16 9.16
C GLY A 223 0.74 -14.04 8.28
N SER A 224 -0.56 -13.70 8.35
CA SER A 224 -1.13 -12.56 7.61
C SER A 224 -0.67 -11.20 8.15
N ARG A 225 -0.07 -11.17 9.34
CA ARG A 225 0.75 -10.05 9.82
C ARG A 225 2.20 -10.32 9.44
N ASN A 226 2.68 -9.62 8.41
CA ASN A 226 4.10 -9.58 8.10
C ASN A 226 4.87 -9.01 9.28
N ALA A 227 5.48 -9.88 10.09
CA ALA A 227 6.47 -9.48 11.07
C ALA A 227 7.65 -8.86 10.31
N GLY A 228 8.11 -7.68 10.75
CA GLY A 228 9.34 -7.12 10.21
C GLY A 228 10.50 -8.11 10.41
N VAL A 229 11.48 -8.06 9.52
CA VAL A 229 12.74 -8.79 9.74
C VAL A 229 13.38 -8.27 11.03
N ALA A 230 13.74 -9.20 11.93
CA ALA A 230 14.43 -8.86 13.17
C ALA A 230 15.74 -8.12 12.85
N ALA A 231 16.07 -7.07 13.62
CA ALA A 231 17.23 -6.22 13.33
C ALA A 231 18.52 -7.04 13.32
N GLU A 232 18.59 -8.07 14.16
CA GLU A 232 19.69 -9.01 14.31
C GLU A 232 19.85 -9.94 13.09
N ALA A 233 18.77 -10.17 12.32
CA ALA A 233 18.78 -11.03 11.14
C ALA A 233 19.14 -10.28 9.84
N LEU A 234 19.06 -8.95 9.85
CA LEU A 234 19.35 -8.12 8.67
C LEU A 234 20.78 -8.27 8.12
N PRO A 235 21.85 -8.28 8.94
CA PRO A 235 23.21 -8.48 8.40
C PRO A 235 23.33 -9.79 7.61
N ALA A 236 22.79 -10.89 8.14
CA ALA A 236 22.87 -12.20 7.51
C ALA A 236 22.14 -12.25 6.16
N ILE A 237 20.94 -11.66 6.08
CA ILE A 237 20.16 -11.60 4.83
C ILE A 237 20.87 -10.74 3.77
N MET A 238 21.52 -9.65 4.17
CA MET A 238 22.32 -8.85 3.24
C MET A 238 23.53 -9.63 2.72
N VAL A 239 24.21 -10.38 3.60
CA VAL A 239 25.35 -11.22 3.20
C VAL A 239 24.89 -12.30 2.22
N GLU A 240 23.78 -13.00 2.51
CA GLU A 240 23.19 -14.00 1.62
C GLU A 240 22.95 -13.44 0.21
N LYS A 241 22.25 -12.30 0.12
CA LYS A 241 21.96 -11.64 -1.17
C LYS A 241 23.19 -11.17 -1.92
N LEU A 242 24.20 -10.66 -1.21
CA LEU A 242 25.46 -10.24 -1.82
C LEU A 242 26.28 -11.45 -2.27
N SER A 243 26.22 -12.57 -1.54
CA SER A 243 26.90 -13.82 -1.88
C SER A 243 26.29 -14.48 -3.12
N ASP A 244 24.96 -14.43 -3.27
CA ASP A 244 24.28 -14.87 -4.51
C ASP A 244 24.75 -14.08 -5.75
N THR A 245 25.21 -12.85 -5.55
CA THR A 245 25.69 -11.96 -6.62
C THR A 245 27.19 -12.12 -6.90
N LEU A 246 27.96 -12.67 -5.95
CA LEU A 246 29.42 -12.81 -6.00
C LEU A 246 29.87 -14.19 -5.49
N PRO A 247 29.61 -15.29 -6.23
CA PRO A 247 30.12 -16.60 -5.86
C PRO A 247 31.66 -16.61 -5.89
N ASP A 248 32.27 -17.09 -4.81
CA ASP A 248 33.72 -17.29 -4.62
C ASP A 248 34.61 -16.04 -4.55
N ASP A 249 34.10 -14.90 -4.03
CA ASP A 249 34.90 -13.68 -3.85
C ASP A 249 35.66 -13.64 -2.49
N PRO A 250 37.00 -13.47 -2.47
CA PRO A 250 37.77 -13.27 -1.23
C PRO A 250 37.35 -12.03 -0.41
N ALA A 251 36.52 -11.14 -0.97
CA ALA A 251 35.93 -9.99 -0.28
C ALA A 251 34.73 -10.35 0.63
N ALA A 252 34.27 -11.60 0.69
CA ALA A 252 33.08 -11.99 1.48
C ALA A 252 33.11 -11.52 2.95
N ALA A 253 34.25 -11.63 3.62
CA ALA A 253 34.41 -11.13 4.99
C ALA A 253 34.33 -9.59 5.09
N THR A 254 34.78 -8.88 4.05
CA THR A 254 34.65 -7.41 3.96
C THR A 254 33.19 -7.01 3.70
N VAL A 255 32.47 -7.80 2.91
CA VAL A 255 31.04 -7.63 2.63
C VAL A 255 30.21 -7.85 3.90
N GLU A 256 30.51 -8.87 4.69
CA GLU A 256 29.85 -9.14 5.97
C GLU A 256 30.08 -8.01 6.98
N ALA A 257 31.34 -7.54 7.13
CA ALA A 257 31.65 -6.41 7.99
C ALA A 257 30.94 -5.11 7.54
N ALA A 258 30.84 -4.87 6.23
CA ALA A 258 30.13 -3.72 5.67
C ALA A 258 28.61 -3.83 5.89
N ALA A 259 28.01 -5.03 5.75
CA ALA A 259 26.59 -5.27 6.01
C ALA A 259 26.24 -5.08 7.50
N ALA A 260 27.09 -5.58 8.40
CA ALA A 260 26.93 -5.37 9.85
C ALA A 260 27.07 -3.89 10.25
N ALA A 261 28.07 -3.19 9.72
CA ALA A 261 28.24 -1.75 9.98
C ALA A 261 27.08 -0.90 9.42
N ARG A 262 26.52 -1.28 8.26
CA ARG A 262 25.37 -0.59 7.67
C ARG A 262 24.11 -0.78 8.52
N THR A 263 23.83 -1.99 8.97
CA THR A 263 22.64 -2.32 9.76
C THR A 263 22.69 -1.79 11.19
N ALA A 264 23.90 -1.63 11.76
CA ALA A 264 24.11 -1.05 13.08
C ALA A 264 24.02 0.49 13.08
N MET A 265 22.79 1.02 12.98
CA MET A 265 22.56 2.45 13.16
C MET A 265 22.39 2.80 14.64
N PRO A 266 23.15 3.77 15.20
CA PRO A 266 22.97 4.19 16.57
C PRO A 266 21.54 4.70 16.83
N GLU A 267 20.94 4.34 17.96
CA GLU A 267 19.55 4.71 18.28
C GLU A 267 19.32 6.22 18.20
N ARG A 268 20.27 7.03 18.68
CA ARG A 268 20.23 8.51 18.56
C ARG A 268 20.06 9.01 17.12
N VAL A 269 20.61 8.31 16.14
CA VAL A 269 20.48 8.66 14.71
C VAL A 269 19.10 8.26 14.21
N ARG A 270 18.62 7.07 14.60
CA ARG A 270 17.26 6.59 14.29
C ARG A 270 16.20 7.55 14.84
N GLU A 271 16.37 8.01 16.07
CA GLU A 271 15.50 9.01 16.72
C GLU A 271 15.54 10.35 15.98
N ALA A 272 16.73 10.84 15.63
CA ALA A 272 16.88 12.10 14.88
C ALA A 272 16.19 12.05 13.51
N ILE A 273 16.37 10.96 12.76
CA ILE A 273 15.69 10.75 11.48
C ILE A 273 14.17 10.71 11.67
N SER A 274 13.69 9.98 12.68
CA SER A 274 12.26 9.91 13.01
C SER A 274 11.68 11.29 13.30
N ALA A 275 12.39 12.11 14.08
CA ALA A 275 11.99 13.46 14.42
C ALA A 275 11.92 14.35 13.17
N VAL A 276 12.90 14.28 12.27
CA VAL A 276 12.90 15.03 11.00
C VAL A 276 11.70 14.65 10.13
N ILE A 277 11.42 13.35 9.97
CA ILE A 277 10.32 12.84 9.17
C ILE A 277 8.97 13.29 9.75
N ASP A 278 8.76 13.12 11.05
CA ASP A 278 7.48 13.48 11.68
C ASP A 278 7.27 15.00 11.70
N ALA A 279 8.32 15.78 11.97
CA ALA A 279 8.25 17.24 11.90
C ALA A 279 7.87 17.72 10.49
N ARG A 280 8.32 17.00 9.45
CA ARG A 280 8.02 17.34 8.07
C ARG A 280 6.62 16.92 7.62
N PHE A 281 6.17 15.71 7.96
CA PHE A 281 5.01 15.08 7.31
C PHE A 281 3.80 14.81 8.23
N ALA A 282 3.98 14.72 9.54
CA ALA A 282 2.90 14.26 10.43
C ALA A 282 1.73 15.25 10.51
N ALA A 283 1.99 16.56 10.45
CA ALA A 283 0.95 17.58 10.48
C ALA A 283 -0.03 17.47 9.30
N GLY A 284 0.49 17.18 8.09
CA GLY A 284 -0.34 16.97 6.91
C GLY A 284 -1.24 15.73 7.02
N SER A 285 -0.72 14.65 7.62
CA SER A 285 -1.49 13.42 7.85
C SER A 285 -2.62 13.66 8.85
N ARG A 286 -2.34 14.30 9.99
CA ARG A 286 -3.34 14.63 11.02
C ARG A 286 -4.45 15.52 10.47
N SER A 287 -4.09 16.60 9.78
CA SER A 287 -5.07 17.52 9.20
C SER A 287 -6.02 16.82 8.21
N LEU A 288 -5.51 15.85 7.44
CA LEU A 288 -6.33 15.05 6.53
C LEU A 288 -7.31 14.12 7.27
N LEU A 289 -6.87 13.47 8.35
CA LEU A 289 -7.71 12.59 9.17
C LEU A 289 -8.80 13.38 9.90
N GLU A 290 -8.45 14.51 10.50
CA GLU A 290 -9.39 15.44 11.14
C GLU A 290 -10.44 15.94 10.14
N ALA A 291 -10.03 16.28 8.91
CA ALA A 291 -10.95 16.71 7.86
C ALA A 291 -11.82 15.56 7.31
N ALA A 292 -11.45 14.30 7.51
CA ALA A 292 -12.24 13.14 7.09
C ALA A 292 -13.24 12.67 8.15
N ALA A 293 -13.05 13.06 9.42
CA ALA A 293 -13.94 12.76 10.52
C ALA A 293 -15.14 13.73 10.64
N ASN A 294 -15.04 14.91 10.04
CA ASN A 294 -16.10 15.93 9.97
C ASN A 294 -16.91 15.82 8.68
#